data_AF-A0A530ZMP4-F1
#
_entry.id   AF-A0A530ZMP4-F1
#
_cell.length_a   1.000
_cell.length_b   1.000
_cell.length_c   1.000
_cell.angle_alpha   90.00
_cell.angle_beta   90.00
_cell.angle_gamma   90.00
#
_symmetry.space_group_name_H-M   'P 1'
#
loop_
_entity.id
_entity.type
_entity.pdbx_description
1 polymer ?
#
loop_
_entity_poly.entity_id
_entity_poly.type
_entity_poly.pdbx_seq_one_letter_code
_entity_poly.pdbx_strand_id
1 'polypeptide(L)' 'MRFAAVLNQEGGTLRTVDLSAFTDRMRQTLEAAGHCIDIEIVAGRDIVATLERIASRHSVDIV' A
#
# COMPACT_ATOMS: atom_id res chain seq x y z
N MET A 1 4.66 -14.11 -0.69
CA MET A 1 3.53 -13.66 0.15
C MET A 1 2.77 -12.59 -0.59
N ARG A 2 1.52 -12.36 -0.22
CA ARG A 2 0.65 -11.33 -0.78
C ARG A 2 0.53 -10.16 0.21
N PHE A 3 1.23 -9.08 -0.10
CA PHE A 3 1.21 -7.85 0.64
C PHE A 3 0.07 -6.95 0.16
N ALA A 4 -0.44 -6.11 1.05
CA ALA A 4 -1.28 -4.99 0.68
C ALA A 4 -0.77 -3.72 1.37
N ALA A 5 -0.39 -2.70 0.61
CA ALA A 5 0.02 -1.41 1.19
C ALA A 5 -1.11 -0.39 1.07
N VAL A 6 -1.41 0.30 2.17
CA VAL A 6 -2.34 1.43 2.18
C VAL A 6 -1.57 2.71 2.46
N LEU A 7 -1.53 3.61 1.48
CA LEU A 7 -0.75 4.84 1.55
C LEU A 7 -1.68 6.04 1.70
N ASN A 8 -1.53 6.78 2.80
CA ASN A 8 -2.21 8.07 2.96
C ASN A 8 -1.46 9.16 2.17
N GLN A 9 -2.02 9.60 1.04
CA GLN A 9 -1.42 10.64 0.20
C GLN A 9 -1.35 12.02 0.86
N GLU A 10 -2.10 12.25 1.94
CA GLU A 10 -2.11 13.52 2.66
C GLU A 10 -1.13 13.51 3.85
N GLY A 11 -0.52 12.34 4.13
CA GLY A 11 0.31 12.12 5.30
C GLY A 11 1.77 12.54 5.11
N GLY A 12 2.22 13.53 5.89
CA GLY A 12 3.64 13.87 6.07
C GLY A 12 4.46 13.87 4.78
N THR A 13 5.47 13.01 4.72
CA THR A 13 6.38 12.85 3.56
C THR A 13 5.66 12.37 2.29
N LEU A 14 4.64 11.52 2.41
CA LEU A 14 3.90 10.99 1.27
C LEU A 14 3.13 12.09 0.51
N ARG A 15 2.83 13.21 1.18
CA ARG A 15 2.17 14.37 0.57
C ARG A 15 3.00 15.07 -0.51
N THR A 16 4.31 15.00 -0.41
CA THR A 16 5.24 15.70 -1.32
C THR A 16 6.08 14.76 -2.17
N VAL A 17 5.97 13.45 -1.93
CA VAL A 17 6.66 12.41 -2.69
C VAL A 17 5.91 12.14 -3.99
N ASP A 18 6.65 11.81 -5.05
CA ASP A 18 6.09 11.18 -6.23
C ASP A 18 5.59 9.77 -5.88
N LEU A 19 4.30 9.66 -5.59
CA LEU A 19 3.67 8.40 -5.22
C LEU A 19 3.70 7.37 -6.36
N SER A 20 3.73 7.81 -7.63
CA SER A 20 3.85 6.87 -8.75
C SER A 20 5.22 6.19 -8.70
N ALA A 21 6.30 6.99 -8.68
CA ALA A 21 7.65 6.46 -8.62
C ALA A 21 7.89 5.63 -7.35
N PHE A 22 7.33 6.05 -6.21
CA PHE A 22 7.44 5.32 -4.96
C PHE A 22 6.72 3.97 -4.99
N THR A 23 5.48 3.92 -5.49
CA THR A 23 4.72 2.66 -5.58
C THR A 23 5.31 1.70 -6.60
N ASP A 24 5.84 2.20 -7.72
CA ASP A 24 6.57 1.38 -8.69
C ASP A 24 7.83 0.77 -8.07
N ARG A 25 8.56 1.54 -7.26
CA ARG A 25 9.72 1.03 -6.53
C ARG A 25 9.34 -0.05 -5.51
N MET A 26 8.22 0.13 -4.79
CA MET A 26 7.70 -0.89 -3.87
C MET A 26 7.34 -2.20 -4.59
N ARG A 27 6.62 -2.11 -5.73
CA ARG A 27 6.31 -3.28 -6.57
C ARG A 27 7.58 -3.99 -7.00
N GLN A 28 8.50 -3.27 -7.64
CA GLN A 28 9.77 -3.84 -8.10
C GLN A 28 10.53 -4.55 -6.97
N THR A 29 10.58 -3.96 -5.77
CA THR A 29 11.34 -4.52 -4.65
C THR A 29 10.71 -5.82 -4.15
N LEU A 30 9.39 -5.87 -3.97
CA LEU A 30 8.69 -7.05 -3.46
C LEU A 30 8.57 -8.14 -4.52
N GLU A 31 8.28 -7.78 -5.76
CA GLU A 31 8.20 -8.72 -6.89
C GLU A 31 9.56 -9.35 -7.19
N ALA A 32 10.66 -8.58 -7.10
CA ALA A 32 12.01 -9.13 -7.21
C ALA A 32 12.32 -10.18 -6.11
N ALA A 33 11.66 -10.09 -4.95
CA ALA A 33 11.75 -11.08 -3.89
C ALA A 33 10.74 -12.25 -4.04
N GLY A 34 10.00 -12.31 -5.15
CA GLY A 34 8.98 -13.33 -5.39
C GLY A 34 7.70 -13.11 -4.58
N HIS A 35 7.36 -11.87 -4.25
CA HIS A 35 6.14 -11.50 -3.54
C HIS A 35 5.22 -10.69 -4.45
N CYS A 36 3.93 -10.67 -4.13
CA CYS A 36 2.96 -9.80 -4.79
C CYS A 36 2.57 -8.67 -3.83
N ILE A 37 2.30 -7.48 -4.36
CA ILE A 37 1.79 -6.36 -3.58
C ILE A 37 0.64 -5.66 -4.28
N ASP A 38 -0.48 -5.52 -3.57
CA ASP A 38 -1.60 -4.65 -3.95
C ASP A 38 -1.43 -3.30 -3.24
N ILE A 39 -1.45 -2.17 -3.96
CA ILE A 39 -1.23 -0.84 -3.35
C ILE A 39 -2.47 0.03 -3.54
N GLU A 40 -3.01 0.55 -2.43
CA GLU A 40 -4.13 1.49 -2.42
C GLU A 40 -3.68 2.84 -1.84
N ILE A 41 -3.79 3.90 -2.65
CA ILE A 41 -3.52 5.28 -2.23
C ILE A 41 -4.85 5.92 -1.86
N VAL A 42 -4.94 6.47 -0.64
CA VAL A 42 -6.19 6.98 -0.07
C VAL A 42 -5.99 8.34 0.59
N ALA A 43 -7.08 9.08 0.81
CA ALA A 43 -7.07 10.26 1.66
C ALA A 43 -6.99 9.88 3.15
N GLY A 44 -6.57 10.81 4.00
CA GLY A 44 -6.36 10.54 5.42
C GLY A 44 -7.65 10.13 6.14
N ARG A 45 -8.81 10.63 5.71
CA ARG A 45 -10.12 10.22 6.25
C ARG A 45 -10.49 8.76 5.95
N ASP A 46 -9.93 8.19 4.88
CA ASP A 46 -10.31 6.85 4.38
C ASP A 46 -9.34 5.76 4.84
N ILE A 47 -8.24 6.13 5.51
CA ILE A 47 -7.13 5.23 5.87
C ILE A 47 -7.59 4.08 6.78
N VAL A 48 -8.34 4.38 7.84
CA VAL A 48 -8.78 3.39 8.83
C VAL A 48 -9.75 2.39 8.19
N ALA A 49 -10.77 2.88 7.49
CA ALA A 49 -11.76 2.03 6.83
C ALA A 49 -11.11 1.14 5.75
N THR A 50 -10.12 1.67 5.03
CA THR A 50 -9.39 0.90 4.00
C THR A 50 -8.52 -0.18 4.63
N LEU A 51 -7.80 0.13 5.70
CA LEU A 51 -6.99 -0.84 6.43
C LEU A 51 -7.85 -1.98 6.99
N GLU A 52 -8.98 -1.68 7.64
CA GLU A 52 -9.90 -2.69 8.17
C GLU A 52 -10.43 -3.62 7.06
N ARG A 53 -10.84 -3.03 5.93
CA ARG A 53 -11.35 -3.77 4.76
C ARG A 53 -10.28 -4.66 4.12
N ILE A 54 -9.02 -4.25 4.14
CA ILE A 54 -7.92 -5.04 3.56
C ILE A 54 -7.50 -6.14 4.53
N ALA A 55 -7.37 -5.82 5.82
CA ALA A 55 -7.02 -6.77 6.86
C ALA A 55 -8.04 -7.91 7.00
N SER A 56 -9.31 -7.68 6.62
CA SER A 56 -10.33 -8.73 6.60
C SER A 56 -10.22 -9.70 5.41
N ARG A 57 -9.31 -9.48 4.45
CA ARG A 57 -9.16 -10.35 3.27
C ARG A 57 -8.28 -11.55 3.60
N HIS A 58 -8.83 -12.76 3.50
CA HIS A 58 -8.07 -14.01 3.67
C HIS A 58 -6.97 -14.24 2.62
N SER A 59 -6.98 -13.48 1.52
CA SER A 59 -5.97 -13.55 0.47
C SER A 59 -4.76 -12.66 0.71
N VAL A 60 -4.74 -11.86 1.78
CA VAL A 60 -3.63 -10.97 2.13
C VAL A 60 -2.90 -11.55 3.33
N ASP A 61 -1.59 -11.74 3.20
CA ASP A 61 -0.75 -12.27 4.28
C ASP A 61 -0.27 -11.14 5.21
N ILE A 62 0.01 -9.96 4.65
CA ILE A 62 0.59 -8.81 5.35
C ILE A 62 -0.07 -7.53 4.85
N VAL A 63 -0.44 -6.65 5.78
CA VAL A 63 -0.90 -5.26 5.53
C VAL A 63 0.15 -4.29 6.05
#